data_AF-A0A1R4HRA0-F1
#
_entry.id   AF-A0A1R4HRA0-F1
#
_cell.length_a   1.000
_cell.length_b   1.000
_cell.length_c   1.000
_cell.angle_alpha   90.00
_cell.angle_beta   90.00
_cell.angle_gamma   90.00
#
_symmetry.space_group_name_H-M   'P 1'
#
loop_
_entity.id
_entity.type
_entity.pdbx_description
1 polymer ?
#
loop_
_entity_poly.entity_id
_entity_poly.type
_entity_poly.pdbx_seq_one_letter_code
_entity_poly.pdbx_strand_id
1 'polypeptide(L)' 'MKDGKAKSVIKRVYVPTQVRDLPNGERVTIPGHYKAPPSNGNSA' A
#
# COMPACT_ATOMS: atom_id res chain seq x y z
N MET A 1 26.13 -23.90 -10.17
CA MET A 1 25.44 -22.61 -10.38
C MET A 1 24.97 -22.14 -9.01
N LYS A 2 25.33 -20.91 -8.60
CA LYS A 2 24.96 -20.38 -7.28
C LYS A 2 23.50 -19.97 -7.32
N ASP A 3 22.63 -20.69 -6.62
CA ASP A 3 21.24 -20.29 -6.37
C ASP A 3 21.24 -19.01 -5.53
N GLY A 4 21.35 -17.86 -6.20
CA GLY A 4 21.28 -16.54 -5.60
C GLY A 4 19.86 -16.28 -5.13
N LYS A 5 19.53 -16.77 -3.92
CA LYS A 5 18.24 -16.56 -3.26
C LYS A 5 17.94 -15.06 -3.26
N ALA A 6 16.97 -14.65 -4.08
CA ALA A 6 16.57 -13.25 -4.17
C ALA A 6 16.12 -12.77 -2.78
N LYS A 7 16.83 -11.78 -2.22
CA LYS A 7 16.45 -11.19 -0.93
C LYS A 7 15.22 -10.32 -1.15
N SER A 8 14.07 -10.76 -0.66
CA SER A 8 12.85 -9.96 -0.65
C SER A 8 13.05 -8.76 0.29
N VAL A 9 12.95 -7.54 -0.24
CA VAL A 9 13.02 -6.31 0.56
C VAL A 9 11.60 -5.89 0.93
N ILE A 10 11.27 -5.95 2.22
CA ILE A 10 9.98 -5.47 2.73
C ILE A 10 10.04 -3.94 2.78
N LYS A 11 9.26 -3.26 1.92
CA LYS A 11 9.13 -1.80 1.93
C LYS A 11 7.91 -1.39 2.77
N ARG A 12 8.14 -0.72 3.90
CA ARG A 12 7.07 -0.08 4.68
C ARG A 12 6.69 1.24 4.01
N VAL A 13 5.42 1.39 3.65
CA VAL A 13 4.88 2.60 3.02
C VAL A 13 3.86 3.22 3.98
N TYR A 14 4.06 4.49 4.35
CA TYR A 14 3.08 5.23 5.13
C TYR A 14 1.88 5.57 4.24
N VAL A 15 0.68 5.21 4.71
CA VAL A 15 -0.58 5.47 4.02
C VAL A 15 -1.43 6.37 4.92
N PRO A 16 -1.72 7.62 4.51
CA PRO A 16 -2.58 8.51 5.27
C PRO A 16 -3.93 7.88 5.53
N THR A 17 -4.40 7.93 6.77
CA THR A 17 -5.73 7.48 7.15
C THR A 17 -6.70 8.66 7.16
N GLN A 18 -7.97 8.41 6.83
CA GLN A 18 -9.05 9.36 6.98
C GLN A 18 -10.04 8.86 8.04
N VAL A 19 -10.53 9.76 8.87
CA VAL A 19 -11.57 9.43 9.86
C VAL A 19 -12.92 9.81 9.27
N ARG A 20 -13.88 8.89 9.29
CA ARG A 20 -15.26 9.16 8.88
C ARG A 20 -16.21 8.82 10.03
N ASP A 21 -17.15 9.73 10.26
CA ASP A 21 -18.26 9.49 11.16
C ASP A 21 -19.39 8.82 10.36
N LEU A 22 -19.87 7.69 10.87
CA LEU A 22 -20.94 6.92 10.26
C LEU A 22 -22.32 7.40 10.75
N PRO A 23 -23.40 7.16 9.98
CA PRO A 23 -24.76 7.56 10.36
C PRO A 23 -25.26 6.95 11.68
N ASN A 24 -24.66 5.85 12.13
CA ASN A 24 -24.93 5.20 13.41
C ASN A 24 -24.17 5.84 14.60
N GLY A 25 -23.37 6.89 14.36
CA GLY A 25 -22.54 7.55 15.37
C GLY A 25 -21.17 6.91 15.61
N GLU A 26 -20.82 5.85 14.88
CA GLU A 26 -19.52 5.19 14.99
C GLU A 26 -18.43 5.96 14.23
N ARG A 27 -17.22 6.06 14.81
CA ARG A 27 -16.07 6.69 14.15
C ARG A 27 -15.15 5.62 13.57
N VAL A 28 -14.97 5.62 12.26
CA VAL A 28 -14.15 4.60 11.57
C VAL A 28 -12.92 5.25 10.95
N THR A 29 -11.76 4.66 11.23
CA THR A 29 -10.50 5.05 10.58
C THR A 29 -10.33 4.24 9.31
N ILE A 30 -10.46 4.88 8.16
CA ILE A 30 -10.32 4.26 6.85
C ILE A 30 -8.89 4.50 6.37
N PRO A 31 -8.08 3.45 6.15
CA PRO A 31 -6.79 3.58 5.50
C PRO A 31 -6.96 4.21 4.11
N GLY A 32 -6.09 5.14 3.75
CA GLY A 32 -5.96 5.60 2.37
C GLY A 32 -5.69 4.41 1.45
N HIS A 33 -5.96 4.58 0.16
CA HIS A 33 -5.62 3.53 -0.80
C HIS A 33 -4.10 3.48 -0.96
N TYR A 34 -3.52 2.27 -0.94
CA TYR A 34 -2.15 2.09 -1.39
C TYR A 34 -2.08 2.63 -2.82
N LYS A 35 -1.22 3.63 -3.07
CA LYS A 35 -0.90 3.99 -4.45
C LYS A 35 -0.37 2.72 -5.09
N ALA A 36 -1.01 2.27 -6.17
CA ALA A 36 -0.46 1.20 -6.98
C ALA A 36 1.02 1.56 -7.24
N PRO A 37 1.94 0.61 -7.10
CA PRO A 37 3.33 0.88 -7.45
C PRO A 37 3.33 1.47 -8.86
N PRO A 38 4.13 2.52 -9.16
CA PRO A 38 4.24 3.02 -10.51
C PRO A 38 4.49 1.82 -11.41
N SER A 39 3.62 1.63 -12.41
CA SER A 39 3.84 0.61 -13.44
C SER A 39 5.22 0.89 -13.99
N ASN A 40 6.20 0.04 -13.67
CA ASN A 40 7.53 0.15 -14.26
C ASN A 40 7.30 0.05 -15.76
N GLY A 41 7.52 1.17 -16.45
CA GLY A 41 7.19 1.31 -17.85
C GLY A 41 7.77 0.17 -18.67
N ASN A 42 6.88 -0.52 -19.39
CA ASN A 42 7.21 -1.14 -20.65
C ASN A 42 5.92 -1.29 -21.48
N SER A 43 5.63 -0.30 -22.31
CA SER A 43 4.81 -0.49 -23.50
C SER A 43 5.37 0.43 -24.58
N ALA A 44 5.77 -0.21 -25.67
CA ALA A 44 6.32 0.33 -26.89
C ALA A 44 5.29 1.16 -27.68
#